data_AF-A0A932RXC5-F1
#
_entry.id   AF-A0A932RXC5-F1
#
_cell.length_a   1.000
_cell.length_b   1.000
_cell.length_c   1.000
_cell.angle_alpha   90.00
_cell.angle_beta   90.00
_cell.angle_gamma   90.00
#
_symmetry.space_group_name_H-M   'P 1'
#
loop_
_entity.id
_entity.type
_entity.pdbx_description
1 polymer ?
#
loop_
_entity_poly.entity_id
_entity_poly.type
_entity_poly.pdbx_seq_one_letter_code
_entity_poly.pdbx_strand_id
1 'polypeptide(L)'
;MLADSRPVALDQLVERMGVRRGELLTFLQRQPHLLEAGTGWVDALRLADGVAFVHELSAAEREADVLAADDDLALWAVLADGGIPLAGGGEVWARPLPELPAAVRSTLPAGSGMIGQGLVGPDGWLAGFHAGDLLRVQLRGGVLTVRATAPPEYRPEHVAVLLAACTAALGQAMERYRDGDGGGEAPAADLAGVLAELLVTRPDVLADPLPPLRSLLRAIGWETFGGHVGFAGTAWNLTPIRNLSRSGAMAAMTTLGMMLTWDEMHPDGGQTIELLTRGLAVPEILGYLADEVERRTATAGTSFAAVLDRLAAAAGTPVERAATALLAARAAEGAGDSVTAQGLVERALAYRADLQPALLDAAEYAACRGALREADGYLRRIDHPSADTLRSAVRPCSTRPPGVASLDATSPARADRAASTRCAASPQR
;
A
#
# COMPACT_ATOMS: atom_id res chain seq x y z
N MET A 1 -25.28 24.34 -11.72
CA MET A 1 -26.06 23.08 -11.71
C MET A 1 -26.37 22.65 -10.28
N LEU A 2 -25.36 22.63 -9.41
CA LEU A 2 -25.51 22.42 -7.96
C LEU A 2 -25.21 23.74 -7.27
N ALA A 3 -26.23 24.58 -7.08
CA ALA A 3 -26.05 25.93 -6.55
C ALA A 3 -25.99 25.97 -5.01
N ASP A 4 -26.59 24.98 -4.36
CA ASP A 4 -26.63 24.87 -2.90
C ASP A 4 -25.68 23.75 -2.44
N SER A 5 -25.13 23.86 -1.24
CA SER A 5 -24.28 22.81 -0.62
C SER A 5 -25.07 21.57 -0.19
N ARG A 6 -26.17 21.24 -0.90
CA ARG A 6 -27.06 20.11 -0.62
C ARG A 6 -26.96 19.08 -1.73
N PRO A 7 -26.94 17.78 -1.41
CA PRO A 7 -27.00 16.73 -2.41
C PRO A 7 -28.24 16.84 -3.28
N VAL A 8 -28.08 16.67 -4.59
CA VAL A 8 -29.19 16.59 -5.54
C VAL A 8 -29.16 15.24 -6.22
N ALA A 9 -30.26 14.48 -6.10
CA ALA A 9 -30.36 13.15 -6.69
C ALA A 9 -30.19 13.20 -8.22
N LEU A 10 -29.55 12.17 -8.80
CA LEU A 10 -29.28 12.10 -10.24
C LEU A 10 -30.55 12.27 -11.07
N ASP A 11 -31.67 11.65 -10.66
CA ASP A 11 -32.95 11.76 -11.38
C ASP A 11 -33.51 13.19 -11.37
N GLN A 12 -33.30 13.94 -10.30
CA GLN A 12 -33.68 15.35 -10.24
C GLN A 12 -32.81 16.21 -11.17
N LEU A 13 -31.52 15.91 -11.27
CA LEU A 13 -30.63 16.62 -12.20
C LEU A 13 -30.98 16.30 -13.66
N VAL A 14 -31.28 15.03 -13.97
CA VAL A 14 -31.78 14.58 -15.28
C VAL A 14 -33.03 15.37 -15.67
N GLU A 15 -34.01 15.46 -14.78
CA GLU A 15 -35.25 16.20 -15.03
C GLU A 15 -34.99 17.70 -15.24
N ARG A 16 -34.18 18.32 -14.37
CA ARG A 16 -33.84 19.76 -14.46
C ARG A 16 -33.10 20.13 -15.73
N MET A 17 -32.27 19.24 -16.25
CA MET A 17 -31.40 19.50 -17.40
C MET A 17 -31.97 18.99 -18.72
N GLY A 18 -32.96 18.10 -18.69
CA GLY A 18 -33.55 17.52 -19.89
C GLY A 18 -32.57 16.65 -20.71
N VAL A 19 -31.58 16.04 -20.05
CA VAL A 19 -30.54 15.19 -20.69
C VAL A 19 -30.71 13.72 -20.31
N ARG A 20 -30.13 12.80 -21.09
CA ARG A 20 -30.22 11.37 -20.75
C ARG A 20 -29.41 11.05 -19.50
N ARG A 21 -29.93 10.17 -18.64
CA ARG A 21 -29.28 9.75 -17.39
C ARG A 21 -27.82 9.33 -17.56
N GLY A 22 -27.54 8.48 -18.56
CA GLY A 22 -26.17 8.01 -18.81
C GLY A 22 -25.21 9.12 -19.27
N GLU A 23 -25.70 10.08 -20.07
CA GLU A 23 -24.89 11.23 -20.53
C GLU A 23 -24.57 12.16 -19.36
N LEU A 24 -25.55 12.43 -18.50
CA LEU A 24 -25.34 13.24 -17.31
C LEU A 24 -24.41 12.57 -16.30
N LEU A 25 -24.60 11.27 -16.04
CA LEU A 25 -23.71 10.51 -15.16
C LEU A 25 -22.27 10.55 -15.66
N THR A 26 -22.06 10.33 -16.96
CA THR A 26 -20.73 10.41 -17.57
C THR A 26 -20.15 11.82 -17.46
N PHE A 27 -20.96 12.86 -17.62
CA PHE A 27 -20.53 14.24 -17.43
C PHE A 27 -20.11 14.50 -15.97
N LEU A 28 -20.96 14.14 -15.02
CA LEU A 28 -20.72 14.30 -13.58
C LEU A 28 -19.43 13.59 -13.15
N GLN A 29 -19.26 12.33 -13.56
CA GLN A 29 -18.04 11.54 -13.28
C GLN A 29 -16.76 12.12 -13.91
N ARG A 30 -16.88 13.00 -14.92
CA ARG A 30 -15.73 13.69 -15.53
C ARG A 30 -15.43 15.03 -14.89
N GLN A 31 -16.25 15.51 -13.95
CA GLN A 31 -16.02 16.75 -13.24
C GLN A 31 -15.42 16.44 -11.85
N PRO A 32 -14.13 16.73 -11.61
CA PRO A 32 -13.46 16.34 -10.36
C PRO A 32 -14.10 16.95 -9.10
N HIS A 33 -14.65 18.17 -9.22
CA HIS A 33 -15.31 18.87 -8.12
C HIS A 33 -16.76 18.43 -7.87
N LEU A 34 -17.31 17.52 -8.69
CA LEU A 34 -18.65 16.99 -8.50
C LEU A 34 -18.55 15.57 -7.93
N LEU A 35 -18.98 15.41 -6.69
CA LEU A 35 -18.88 14.14 -5.96
C LEU A 35 -20.26 13.59 -5.65
N GLU A 36 -20.37 12.27 -5.61
CA GLU A 36 -21.55 11.59 -5.08
C GLU A 36 -21.42 11.52 -3.54
N ALA A 37 -22.38 12.09 -2.82
CA ALA A 37 -22.44 12.13 -1.37
C ALA A 37 -23.90 12.12 -0.88
N GLY A 38 -24.18 11.35 0.16
CA GLY A 38 -25.48 11.11 0.73
C GLY A 38 -26.40 10.43 -0.28
N THR A 39 -27.47 11.13 -0.66
CA THR A 39 -28.46 10.63 -1.62
C THR A 39 -28.33 11.26 -3.01
N GLY A 40 -27.20 11.92 -3.34
CA GLY A 40 -27.07 12.62 -4.61
C GLY A 40 -25.69 13.21 -4.88
N TRP A 41 -25.63 14.13 -5.84
CA TRP A 41 -24.40 14.81 -6.26
C TRP A 41 -24.25 16.17 -5.59
N VAL A 42 -23.02 16.53 -5.22
CA VAL A 42 -22.65 17.81 -4.59
C VAL A 42 -21.52 18.50 -5.35
N ASP A 43 -21.48 19.84 -5.26
CA ASP A 43 -20.32 20.64 -5.67
C ASP A 43 -19.37 20.75 -4.47
N ALA A 44 -18.29 19.97 -4.50
CA ALA A 44 -17.36 19.84 -3.40
C ALA A 44 -16.56 21.13 -3.13
N LEU A 45 -16.36 22.01 -4.12
CA LEU A 45 -15.74 23.33 -3.90
C LEU A 45 -16.62 24.21 -3.01
N ARG A 46 -17.93 24.18 -3.20
CA ARG A 46 -18.89 24.94 -2.36
C ARG A 46 -19.07 24.30 -1.00
N LEU A 47 -19.09 22.97 -0.96
CA LEU A 47 -19.26 22.22 0.27
C LEU A 47 -18.06 22.39 1.21
N ALA A 48 -16.85 22.43 0.66
CA ALA A 48 -15.61 22.57 1.41
C ALA A 48 -15.20 24.03 1.68
N ASP A 49 -16.02 25.02 1.29
CA ASP A 49 -15.70 26.43 1.55
C ASP A 49 -15.65 26.72 3.06
N GLY A 50 -14.50 27.23 3.51
CA GLY A 50 -14.20 27.45 4.93
C GLY A 50 -13.51 26.28 5.64
N VAL A 51 -13.49 25.09 5.04
CA VAL A 51 -12.86 23.89 5.63
C VAL A 51 -11.34 24.00 5.58
N ALA A 52 -10.69 23.54 6.64
CA ALA A 52 -9.24 23.52 6.76
C ALA A 52 -8.74 22.14 7.18
N PHE A 53 -7.76 21.62 6.45
CA PHE A 53 -7.00 20.43 6.86
C PHE A 53 -5.62 20.82 7.36
N VAL A 54 -5.06 19.99 8.24
CA VAL A 54 -3.72 20.17 8.78
C VAL A 54 -2.82 19.07 8.21
N HIS A 55 -1.65 19.45 7.74
CA HIS A 55 -0.67 18.55 7.15
C HIS A 55 0.72 18.84 7.72
N GLU A 56 1.50 17.81 8.01
CA GLU A 56 2.87 17.95 8.50
C GLU A 56 3.86 17.95 7.33
N LEU A 57 4.53 19.08 7.10
CA LEU A 57 5.44 19.23 5.98
C LEU A 57 6.73 18.43 6.20
N SER A 58 7.00 17.43 5.37
CA SER A 58 8.26 16.68 5.42
C SER A 58 9.41 17.43 4.73
N ALA A 59 10.64 17.01 5.02
CA ALA A 59 11.83 17.54 4.36
C ALA A 59 11.83 17.30 2.84
N ALA A 60 11.33 16.13 2.40
CA ALA A 60 11.26 15.78 1.00
C ALA A 60 10.21 16.61 0.25
N GLU A 61 9.04 16.85 0.84
CA GLU A 61 8.01 17.73 0.29
C GLU A 61 8.53 19.16 0.14
N ARG A 62 9.24 19.64 1.17
CA ARG A 62 9.86 20.97 1.14
C ARG A 62 10.95 21.10 0.08
N GLU A 63 11.76 20.06 -0.13
CA GLU A 63 12.81 20.03 -1.15
C GLU A 63 12.22 19.94 -2.56
N ALA A 64 11.16 19.14 -2.74
CA ALA A 64 10.48 18.97 -4.02
C ALA A 64 9.51 20.13 -4.37
N ASP A 65 9.19 21.00 -3.40
CA ASP A 65 8.18 22.06 -3.50
C ASP A 65 6.76 21.53 -3.81
N VAL A 66 6.43 20.37 -3.23
CA VAL A 66 5.16 19.63 -3.44
C VAL A 66 4.62 19.18 -2.09
N LEU A 67 3.30 19.25 -1.86
CA LEU A 67 2.65 18.63 -0.71
C LEU A 67 2.06 17.28 -1.11
N ALA A 68 2.32 16.20 -0.36
CA ALA A 68 1.63 14.94 -0.59
C ALA A 68 0.15 15.11 -0.27
N ALA A 69 -0.68 14.52 -1.11
CA ALA A 69 -2.12 14.64 -1.03
C ALA A 69 -2.80 13.27 -0.98
N ASP A 70 -2.07 12.28 -0.49
CA ASP A 70 -2.54 10.90 -0.34
C ASP A 70 -3.44 10.71 0.88
N ASP A 71 -3.36 11.63 1.85
CA ASP A 71 -4.01 11.54 3.15
C ASP A 71 -4.70 12.84 3.56
N ASP A 72 -3.99 13.73 4.27
CA ASP A 72 -4.50 14.94 4.91
C ASP A 72 -5.18 15.87 3.90
N LEU A 73 -4.65 15.89 2.67
CA LEU A 73 -5.05 16.79 1.60
C LEU A 73 -5.77 16.05 0.46
N ALA A 74 -6.26 14.81 0.69
CA ALA A 74 -6.91 14.00 -0.35
C ALA A 74 -8.10 14.71 -1.02
N LEU A 75 -8.95 15.40 -0.23
CA LEU A 75 -10.04 16.20 -0.80
C LEU A 75 -9.51 17.35 -1.66
N TRP A 76 -8.42 18.00 -1.25
CA TRP A 76 -7.81 19.07 -2.04
C TRP A 76 -7.17 18.55 -3.33
N ALA A 77 -6.61 17.34 -3.35
CA ALA A 77 -6.10 16.72 -4.57
C ALA A 77 -7.21 16.62 -5.63
N VAL A 78 -8.38 16.11 -5.23
CA VAL A 78 -9.52 15.96 -6.14
C VAL A 78 -10.00 17.32 -6.65
N LEU A 79 -10.07 18.32 -5.78
CA LEU A 79 -10.51 19.66 -6.16
C LEU A 79 -9.48 20.43 -7.01
N ALA A 80 -8.19 20.13 -6.86
CA ALA A 80 -7.09 20.79 -7.56
C ALA A 80 -6.79 20.22 -8.94
N ASP A 81 -7.50 19.18 -9.40
CA ASP A 81 -7.34 18.66 -10.77
C ASP A 81 -7.68 19.72 -11.84
N GLY A 82 -8.62 20.62 -11.53
CA GLY A 82 -8.96 21.77 -12.37
C GLY A 82 -8.16 23.05 -12.10
N GLY A 83 -7.20 23.02 -11.16
CA GLY A 83 -6.50 24.18 -10.64
C GLY A 83 -7.34 24.96 -9.61
N ILE A 84 -6.76 25.22 -8.42
CA ILE A 84 -7.38 26.08 -7.40
C ILE A 84 -6.52 27.35 -7.24
N PRO A 85 -7.09 28.56 -7.30
CA PRO A 85 -6.37 29.79 -7.03
C PRO A 85 -5.69 29.78 -5.66
N LEU A 86 -4.43 30.20 -5.60
CA LEU A 86 -3.67 30.34 -4.36
C LEU A 86 -3.69 31.80 -3.91
N ALA A 87 -3.89 32.06 -2.61
CA ALA A 87 -3.91 33.44 -2.09
C ALA A 87 -2.58 34.21 -2.26
N GLY A 88 -1.45 33.49 -2.38
CA GLY A 88 -0.15 34.06 -2.72
C GLY A 88 0.03 34.44 -4.20
N GLY A 89 -0.99 34.18 -5.04
CA GLY A 89 -0.92 34.29 -6.49
C GLY A 89 -0.64 32.94 -7.15
N GLY A 90 -1.07 32.80 -8.41
CA GLY A 90 -1.00 31.55 -9.16
C GLY A 90 -2.07 30.53 -8.74
N GLU A 91 -1.84 29.27 -9.10
CA GLU A 91 -2.78 28.18 -8.90
C GLU A 91 -2.06 26.95 -8.34
N VAL A 92 -2.76 26.18 -7.53
CA VAL A 92 -2.35 24.86 -7.06
C VAL A 92 -3.04 23.81 -7.91
N TRP A 93 -2.25 22.86 -8.41
CA TRP A 93 -2.70 21.77 -9.25
C TRP A 93 -2.42 20.43 -8.59
N ALA A 94 -3.35 19.49 -8.72
CA ALA A 94 -3.04 18.10 -8.43
C ALA A 94 -2.21 17.49 -9.56
N ARG A 95 -1.16 16.77 -9.20
CA ARG A 95 -0.30 16.07 -10.15
C ARG A 95 -0.10 14.61 -9.71
N PRO A 96 -0.18 13.66 -10.66
CA PRO A 96 0.23 12.30 -10.39
C PRO A 96 1.75 12.29 -10.11
N LEU A 97 2.12 11.74 -8.96
CA LEU A 97 3.49 11.46 -8.57
C LEU A 97 3.75 9.96 -8.80
N PRO A 98 4.36 9.56 -9.93
CA PRO A 98 4.62 8.15 -10.24
C PRO A 98 5.42 7.46 -9.13
N GLU A 99 6.20 8.25 -8.39
CA GLU A 99 6.97 7.82 -7.23
C GLU A 99 7.01 8.96 -6.19
N LEU A 100 6.42 8.76 -5.00
CA LEU A 100 6.64 9.69 -3.87
C LEU A 100 8.15 9.74 -3.52
N PRO A 101 8.71 10.89 -3.12
CA PRO A 101 10.12 10.97 -2.73
C PRO A 101 10.44 9.99 -1.59
N ALA A 102 11.60 9.34 -1.64
CA ALA A 102 11.96 8.22 -0.76
C ALA A 102 11.83 8.51 0.75
N ALA A 103 12.02 9.77 1.18
CA ALA A 103 11.88 10.18 2.57
C ALA A 103 10.42 10.35 3.06
N VAL A 104 9.46 10.52 2.15
CA VAL A 104 8.01 10.54 2.47
C VAL A 104 7.46 9.11 2.64
N ARG A 105 8.19 8.12 2.10
CA ARG A 105 7.80 6.70 1.99
C ARG A 105 7.90 5.86 3.26
N SER A 106 7.98 6.45 4.46
CA SER A 106 8.35 5.67 5.65
C SER A 106 7.43 4.48 6.00
N THR A 107 6.26 4.31 5.36
CA THR A 107 5.43 3.09 5.48
C THR A 107 4.66 2.68 4.22
N LEU A 108 4.92 3.28 3.04
CA LEU A 108 4.13 2.99 1.84
C LEU A 108 4.86 2.01 0.91
N PRO A 109 4.17 1.04 0.27
CA PRO A 109 4.83 0.16 -0.68
C PRO A 109 5.32 0.95 -1.90
N ALA A 110 6.62 0.92 -2.15
CA ALA A 110 7.19 1.37 -3.41
C ALA A 110 6.67 0.51 -4.58
N GLY A 111 6.32 1.13 -5.72
CA GLY A 111 5.89 0.41 -6.93
C GLY A 111 4.40 0.01 -6.96
N SER A 112 3.53 0.77 -6.31
CA SER A 112 2.10 0.48 -6.22
C SER A 112 1.37 0.83 -7.52
N GLY A 113 0.48 -0.02 -8.02
CA GLY A 113 -0.29 0.22 -9.25
C GLY A 113 -1.22 1.44 -9.22
N MET A 114 -1.34 2.11 -8.06
CA MET A 114 -1.93 3.44 -7.93
C MET A 114 -0.84 4.52 -7.93
N ILE A 115 -1.13 5.68 -8.49
CA ILE A 115 -0.18 6.79 -8.56
C ILE A 115 -0.49 7.76 -7.41
N GLY A 116 0.50 8.01 -6.55
CA GLY A 116 0.37 8.99 -5.48
C GLY A 116 0.00 10.36 -6.03
N GLN A 117 -0.64 11.20 -5.23
CA GLN A 117 -1.07 12.53 -5.63
C GLN A 117 -0.28 13.58 -4.87
N GLY A 118 0.14 14.63 -5.59
CA GLY A 118 0.78 15.80 -5.00
C GLY A 118 0.07 17.08 -5.39
N LEU A 119 0.00 18.03 -4.45
CA LEU A 119 -0.37 19.41 -4.75
C LEU A 119 0.89 20.19 -5.13
N VAL A 120 0.86 20.78 -6.32
CA VAL A 120 1.97 21.57 -6.89
C VAL A 120 1.47 22.99 -7.11
N GLY A 121 2.10 23.95 -6.43
CA GLY A 121 1.85 25.37 -6.61
C GLY A 121 2.88 26.05 -7.53
N PRO A 122 2.87 27.38 -7.59
CA PRO A 122 3.93 28.16 -8.25
C PRO A 122 5.30 27.93 -7.60
N ASP A 123 6.38 28.10 -8.37
CA ASP A 123 7.75 27.93 -7.88
C ASP A 123 8.01 28.71 -6.58
N GLY A 124 8.47 28.00 -5.55
CA GLY A 124 8.80 28.55 -4.25
C GLY A 124 7.59 28.84 -3.36
N TRP A 125 6.39 28.33 -3.68
CA TRP A 125 5.20 28.55 -2.84
C TRP A 125 5.34 27.97 -1.43
N LEU A 126 6.22 26.98 -1.23
CA LEU A 126 6.56 26.46 0.10
C LEU A 126 7.84 27.07 0.69
N ALA A 127 8.46 28.05 0.03
CA ALA A 127 9.79 28.55 0.40
C ALA A 127 9.87 29.11 1.83
N GLY A 128 8.76 29.65 2.33
CA GLY A 128 8.64 30.24 3.67
C GLY A 128 8.39 29.25 4.81
N PHE A 129 8.31 27.95 4.54
CA PHE A 129 8.09 26.91 5.54
C PHE A 129 9.34 26.04 5.76
N HIS A 130 9.36 25.33 6.88
CA HIS A 130 10.39 24.41 7.30
C HIS A 130 9.86 22.98 7.43
N ALA A 131 10.74 21.99 7.26
CA ALA A 131 10.41 20.60 7.53
C ALA A 131 10.00 20.44 9.01
N GLY A 132 8.89 19.73 9.25
CA GLY A 132 8.24 19.56 10.55
C GLY A 132 7.18 20.63 10.85
N ASP A 133 7.01 21.65 10.02
CA ASP A 133 5.94 22.62 10.20
C ASP A 133 4.57 21.95 9.99
N LEU A 134 3.61 22.26 10.87
CA LEU A 134 2.20 21.95 10.63
C LEU A 134 1.60 23.05 9.76
N LEU A 135 1.13 22.67 8.58
CA LEU A 135 0.50 23.54 7.62
C LEU A 135 -1.02 23.41 7.70
N ARG A 136 -1.70 24.53 7.94
CA ARG A 136 -3.15 24.64 7.74
C ARG A 136 -3.39 25.00 6.28
N VAL A 137 -4.06 24.10 5.57
CA VAL A 137 -4.48 24.28 4.17
C VAL A 137 -6.00 24.46 4.14
N GLN A 138 -6.44 25.69 3.86
CA GLN A 138 -7.84 26.09 3.95
C GLN A 138 -8.35 26.67 2.63
N LEU A 139 -9.51 26.20 2.18
CA LEU A 139 -10.26 26.79 1.08
C LEU A 139 -11.20 27.87 1.64
N ARG A 140 -11.18 29.08 1.07
CA ARG A 140 -12.13 30.14 1.43
C ARG A 140 -12.41 31.07 0.26
N GLY A 141 -13.68 31.29 -0.06
CA GLY A 141 -14.10 32.06 -1.23
C GLY A 141 -13.56 31.48 -2.54
N GLY A 142 -13.38 30.15 -2.60
CA GLY A 142 -12.77 29.48 -3.76
C GLY A 142 -11.26 29.67 -3.91
N VAL A 143 -10.58 30.25 -2.91
CA VAL A 143 -9.13 30.48 -2.91
C VAL A 143 -8.49 29.62 -1.81
N LEU A 144 -7.44 28.88 -2.16
CA LEU A 144 -6.65 28.09 -1.23
C LEU A 144 -5.66 28.97 -0.48
N THR A 145 -5.54 28.74 0.82
CA THR A 145 -4.56 29.40 1.69
C THR A 145 -3.73 28.35 2.41
N VAL A 146 -2.41 28.55 2.44
CA VAL A 146 -1.48 27.70 3.20
C VAL A 146 -0.76 28.57 4.21
N ARG A 147 -0.77 28.16 5.48
CA ARG A 147 -0.12 28.87 6.58
C ARG A 147 0.42 27.89 7.60
N ALA A 148 1.54 28.22 8.23
CA ALA A 148 2.01 27.49 9.41
C ALA A 148 1.01 27.68 10.56
N THR A 149 0.81 26.63 11.35
CA THR A 149 -0.10 26.62 12.50
C THR A 149 0.55 25.87 13.67
N ALA A 150 0.13 26.20 14.89
CA ALA A 150 0.35 25.32 16.03
C ALA A 150 -0.54 24.07 15.91
N PRO A 151 -0.23 22.97 16.64
CA PRO A 151 -1.13 21.83 16.74
C PRO A 151 -2.54 22.29 17.11
N PRO A 152 -3.58 21.88 16.37
CA PRO A 152 -4.93 22.34 16.65
C PRO A 152 -5.42 21.79 17.98
N GLU A 153 -6.14 22.61 18.74
CA GLU A 153 -7.01 22.11 19.79
C GLU A 153 -8.20 21.41 19.11
N TYR A 154 -8.46 20.16 19.48
CA TYR A 154 -9.51 19.37 18.86
C TYR A 154 -10.35 18.65 19.90
N ARG A 155 -11.57 18.32 19.47
CA ARG A 155 -12.53 17.55 20.23
C ARG A 155 -12.34 16.06 19.94
N PRO A 156 -12.00 15.22 20.94
CA PRO A 156 -11.83 13.78 20.73
C PRO A 156 -13.05 13.11 20.09
N GLU A 157 -14.26 13.59 20.39
CA GLU A 157 -15.49 13.11 19.79
C GLU A 157 -15.57 13.36 18.28
N HIS A 158 -15.00 14.46 17.76
CA HIS A 158 -14.98 14.73 16.32
C HIS A 158 -14.00 13.80 15.62
N VAL A 159 -12.83 13.54 16.23
CA VAL A 159 -11.87 12.54 15.74
C VAL A 159 -12.52 11.15 15.71
N ALA A 160 -13.25 10.76 16.76
CA ALA A 160 -13.94 9.48 16.79
C ALA A 160 -14.98 9.35 15.67
N VAL A 161 -15.73 10.42 15.36
CA VAL A 161 -16.69 10.42 14.24
C VAL A 161 -15.99 10.29 12.89
N LEU A 162 -14.88 11.01 12.67
CA LEU A 162 -14.08 10.90 11.44
C LEU A 162 -13.55 9.47 11.24
N LEU A 163 -12.95 8.90 12.28
CA LEU A 163 -12.42 7.55 12.23
C LEU A 163 -13.54 6.53 11.98
N ALA A 164 -14.69 6.68 12.65
CA ALA A 164 -15.85 5.81 12.43
C ALA A 164 -16.37 5.88 10.98
N ALA A 165 -16.42 7.08 10.38
CA ALA A 165 -16.82 7.24 8.99
C ALA A 165 -15.84 6.55 8.02
N CYS A 166 -14.53 6.71 8.26
CA CYS A 166 -13.52 6.00 7.49
C CYS A 166 -13.63 4.47 7.67
N THR A 167 -13.90 3.96 8.90
CA THR A 167 -14.10 2.53 9.16
C THR A 167 -15.28 2.00 8.35
N ALA A 168 -16.40 2.72 8.39
CA ALA A 168 -17.63 2.31 7.71
C ALA A 168 -17.43 2.28 6.19
N ALA A 169 -16.78 3.31 5.62
CA ALA A 169 -16.48 3.38 4.20
C ALA A 169 -15.52 2.28 3.76
N LEU A 170 -14.48 1.98 4.56
CA LEU A 170 -13.56 0.89 4.30
C LEU A 170 -14.27 -0.47 4.33
N GLY A 171 -15.13 -0.71 5.33
CA GLY A 171 -15.96 -1.92 5.40
C GLY A 171 -16.80 -2.11 4.14
N GLN A 172 -17.47 -1.06 3.67
CA GLN A 172 -18.26 -1.09 2.43
C GLN A 172 -17.39 -1.30 1.18
N ALA A 173 -16.19 -0.70 1.12
CA ALA A 173 -15.26 -0.90 0.00
C ALA A 173 -14.77 -2.35 -0.05
N MET A 174 -14.45 -2.94 1.11
CA MET A 174 -14.05 -4.33 1.25
C MET A 174 -15.16 -5.30 0.83
N GLU A 175 -16.41 -5.03 1.22
CA GLU A 175 -17.58 -5.83 0.81
C GLU A 175 -17.79 -5.77 -0.71
N ARG A 176 -17.78 -4.56 -1.30
CA ARG A 176 -17.89 -4.39 -2.76
C ARG A 176 -16.76 -5.11 -3.51
N TYR A 177 -15.53 -4.99 -3.03
CA TYR A 177 -14.38 -5.69 -3.61
C TYR A 177 -14.56 -7.21 -3.52
N ARG A 178 -15.00 -7.74 -2.38
CA ARG A 178 -15.23 -9.18 -2.21
C ARG A 178 -16.32 -9.70 -3.14
N ASP A 179 -17.44 -8.99 -3.22
CA ASP A 179 -18.66 -9.46 -3.88
C ASP A 179 -18.62 -9.26 -5.40
N GLY A 180 -17.71 -8.44 -5.93
CA GLY A 180 -17.60 -8.22 -7.37
C GLY A 180 -18.57 -7.18 -7.92
N ASP A 181 -19.34 -6.52 -7.06
CA ASP A 181 -20.41 -5.61 -7.44
C ASP A 181 -19.91 -4.18 -7.71
N GLY A 182 -20.58 -3.48 -8.61
CA GLY A 182 -20.52 -2.02 -8.73
C GLY A 182 -19.16 -1.38 -8.98
N GLY A 183 -18.20 -2.08 -9.61
CA GLY A 183 -16.88 -1.49 -9.89
C GLY A 183 -15.97 -1.40 -8.66
N GLY A 184 -16.14 -2.27 -7.65
CA GLY A 184 -15.15 -2.47 -6.59
C GLY A 184 -13.82 -2.97 -7.16
N GLU A 185 -12.99 -2.05 -7.66
CA GLU A 185 -11.70 -2.32 -8.29
C GLU A 185 -10.59 -2.51 -7.25
N ALA A 186 -10.71 -1.87 -6.08
CA ALA A 186 -9.72 -1.93 -5.01
C ALA A 186 -10.35 -2.15 -3.62
N PRO A 187 -9.66 -2.86 -2.71
CA PRO A 187 -10.08 -3.08 -1.32
C PRO A 187 -9.70 -1.90 -0.41
N ALA A 188 -10.02 -0.68 -0.85
CA ALA A 188 -9.69 0.56 -0.16
C ALA A 188 -10.82 1.59 -0.36
N ALA A 189 -11.02 2.48 0.61
CA ALA A 189 -12.02 3.53 0.52
C ALA A 189 -11.43 4.83 -0.02
N ASP A 190 -12.15 5.51 -0.91
CA ASP A 190 -11.80 6.86 -1.38
C ASP A 190 -11.99 7.87 -0.25
N LEU A 191 -10.89 8.48 0.18
CA LEU A 191 -10.88 9.38 1.32
C LEU A 191 -11.57 10.71 1.00
N ALA A 192 -11.48 11.19 -0.24
CA ALA A 192 -12.16 12.42 -0.65
C ALA A 192 -13.67 12.25 -0.58
N GLY A 193 -14.20 11.10 -1.04
CA GLY A 193 -15.60 10.72 -0.87
C GLY A 193 -16.03 10.65 0.59
N VAL A 194 -15.22 10.07 1.48
CA VAL A 194 -15.52 10.02 2.93
C VAL A 194 -15.59 11.42 3.54
N LEU A 195 -14.64 12.29 3.21
CA LEU A 195 -14.61 13.67 3.71
C LEU A 195 -15.80 14.48 3.16
N ALA A 196 -16.16 14.31 1.88
CA ALA A 196 -17.34 14.93 1.30
C ALA A 196 -18.64 14.47 1.98
N GLU A 197 -18.78 13.17 2.27
CA GLU A 197 -19.92 12.62 3.01
C GLU A 197 -20.04 13.23 4.40
N LEU A 198 -18.91 13.38 5.11
CA LEU A 198 -18.89 14.03 6.42
C LEU A 198 -19.30 15.49 6.35
N LEU A 199 -18.84 16.24 5.34
CA LEU A 199 -19.24 17.64 5.16
C LEU A 199 -20.74 17.78 4.89
N VAL A 200 -21.37 16.80 4.23
CA VAL A 200 -22.82 16.77 4.02
C VAL A 200 -23.57 16.42 5.29
N THR A 201 -23.16 15.35 5.97
CA THR A 201 -23.94 14.71 7.05
C THR A 201 -23.63 15.25 8.44
N ARG A 202 -22.39 15.68 8.68
CA ARG A 202 -21.84 16.11 9.96
C ARG A 202 -20.83 17.27 9.77
N PRO A 203 -21.25 18.42 9.20
CA PRO A 203 -20.35 19.55 8.93
C PRO A 203 -19.68 20.11 10.20
N ASP A 204 -20.28 19.89 11.37
CA ASP A 204 -19.73 20.26 12.67
C ASP A 204 -18.38 19.59 12.97
N VAL A 205 -18.14 18.40 12.44
CA VAL A 205 -16.91 17.60 12.67
C VAL A 205 -15.69 18.25 12.03
N LEU A 206 -15.86 18.88 10.87
CA LEU A 206 -14.78 19.48 10.07
C LEU A 206 -14.83 21.02 10.09
N ALA A 207 -15.66 21.60 10.94
CA ALA A 207 -15.75 23.06 11.11
C ALA A 207 -14.45 23.64 11.69
N ASP A 208 -13.82 22.90 12.60
CA ASP A 208 -12.51 23.20 13.16
C ASP A 208 -11.45 22.22 12.61
N PRO A 209 -10.21 22.69 12.37
CA PRO A 209 -9.14 21.82 11.86
C PRO A 209 -8.83 20.71 12.86
N LEU A 210 -8.83 19.47 12.39
CA LEU A 210 -8.39 18.30 13.16
C LEU A 210 -6.86 18.11 13.01
N PRO A 211 -6.21 17.33 13.90
CA PRO A 211 -4.82 16.91 13.69
C PRO A 211 -4.62 16.24 12.32
N PRO A 212 -3.37 16.16 11.82
CA PRO A 212 -3.07 15.43 10.59
C PRO A 212 -3.74 14.06 10.56
N LEU A 213 -4.57 13.86 9.56
CA LEU A 213 -5.35 12.66 9.36
C LEU A 213 -4.44 11.43 9.23
N ARG A 214 -3.31 11.56 8.53
CA ARG A 214 -2.28 10.52 8.44
C ARG A 214 -1.89 9.99 9.82
N SER A 215 -1.64 10.89 10.77
CA SER A 215 -1.24 10.54 12.13
C SER A 215 -2.37 9.85 12.89
N LEU A 216 -3.61 10.32 12.72
CA LEU A 216 -4.80 9.71 13.33
C LEU A 216 -5.06 8.29 12.80
N LEU A 217 -4.99 8.09 11.47
CA LEU A 217 -5.22 6.79 10.84
C LEU A 217 -4.09 5.81 11.17
N ARG A 218 -2.82 6.28 11.15
CA ARG A 218 -1.68 5.45 11.55
C ARG A 218 -1.78 4.99 13.00
N ALA A 219 -2.27 5.86 13.91
CA ALA A 219 -2.43 5.51 15.33
C ALA A 219 -3.39 4.33 15.56
N ILE A 220 -4.32 4.08 14.63
CA ILE A 220 -5.23 2.92 14.67
C ILE A 220 -4.81 1.78 13.72
N GLY A 221 -3.58 1.82 13.22
CA GLY A 221 -3.01 0.77 12.36
C GLY A 221 -3.55 0.79 10.94
N TRP A 222 -3.95 1.94 10.41
CA TRP A 222 -4.38 2.09 9.03
C TRP A 222 -3.33 2.77 8.16
N GLU A 223 -3.45 2.54 6.85
CA GLU A 223 -2.55 3.02 5.81
C GLU A 223 -3.34 3.88 4.81
N THR A 224 -2.66 4.86 4.21
CA THR A 224 -3.22 5.73 3.16
C THR A 224 -2.33 5.71 1.95
N PHE A 225 -2.90 5.73 0.75
CA PHE A 225 -2.13 5.79 -0.49
C PHE A 225 -3.00 6.29 -1.64
N GLY A 226 -2.48 7.23 -2.44
CA GLY A 226 -3.18 7.74 -3.62
C GLY A 226 -4.59 8.28 -3.33
N GLY A 227 -4.79 8.95 -2.20
CA GLY A 227 -6.09 9.50 -1.77
C GLY A 227 -7.07 8.44 -1.23
N HIS A 228 -6.60 7.22 -0.98
CA HIS A 228 -7.41 6.13 -0.43
C HIS A 228 -6.94 5.73 0.96
N VAL A 229 -7.85 5.19 1.75
CA VAL A 229 -7.58 4.62 3.08
C VAL A 229 -7.84 3.11 3.09
N GLY A 230 -6.94 2.37 3.75
CA GLY A 230 -6.98 0.93 3.92
C GLY A 230 -6.50 0.54 5.32
N PHE A 231 -6.72 -0.70 5.71
CA PHE A 231 -6.15 -1.23 6.96
C PHE A 231 -4.68 -1.61 6.72
N ALA A 232 -3.90 -1.82 7.78
CA ALA A 232 -2.53 -2.33 7.64
C ALA A 232 -2.51 -3.57 6.75
N GLY A 233 -1.64 -3.62 5.75
CA GLY A 233 -1.55 -4.77 4.84
C GLY A 233 -2.52 -4.75 3.66
N THR A 234 -3.29 -3.67 3.45
CA THR A 234 -4.02 -3.43 2.20
C THR A 234 -3.05 -3.50 1.01
N ALA A 235 -3.45 -4.23 -0.04
CA ALA A 235 -2.69 -4.38 -1.27
C ALA A 235 -2.90 -3.15 -2.18
N TRP A 236 -1.99 -2.19 -2.07
CA TRP A 236 -1.99 -0.96 -2.90
C TRP A 236 -1.57 -1.20 -4.35
N ASN A 237 -0.87 -2.30 -4.62
CA ASN A 237 -0.71 -2.88 -5.95
C ASN A 237 -1.60 -4.11 -6.05
N LEU A 238 -2.48 -4.16 -7.04
CA LEU A 238 -3.30 -5.35 -7.25
C LEU A 238 -2.50 -6.48 -7.94
N THR A 239 -1.38 -6.19 -8.61
CA THR A 239 -0.60 -7.17 -9.36
C THR A 239 -0.18 -8.39 -8.53
N PRO A 240 0.36 -8.24 -7.30
CA PRO A 240 0.67 -9.36 -6.41
C PRO A 240 -0.55 -10.24 -6.06
N ILE A 241 -1.76 -9.66 -6.00
CA ILE A 241 -2.98 -10.38 -5.65
C ILE A 241 -3.85 -10.77 -6.87
N ARG A 242 -3.42 -10.46 -8.10
CA ARG A 242 -4.18 -10.76 -9.34
C ARG A 242 -4.42 -12.26 -9.54
N ASN A 243 -3.54 -13.09 -9.02
CA ASN A 243 -3.64 -14.54 -9.12
C ASN A 243 -4.47 -15.17 -7.99
N LEU A 244 -4.92 -14.35 -7.03
CA LEU A 244 -5.81 -14.77 -5.95
C LEU A 244 -7.27 -14.52 -6.35
N SER A 245 -8.17 -15.36 -5.84
CA SER A 245 -9.60 -14.99 -5.83
C SER A 245 -9.78 -13.74 -4.96
N ARG A 246 -10.83 -12.94 -5.20
CA ARG A 246 -11.15 -11.76 -4.37
C ARG A 246 -11.21 -12.11 -2.87
N SER A 247 -11.84 -13.23 -2.52
CA SER A 247 -11.86 -13.75 -1.15
C SER A 247 -10.48 -14.15 -0.63
N GLY A 248 -9.64 -14.75 -1.47
CA GLY A 248 -8.25 -15.09 -1.14
C GLY A 248 -7.39 -13.85 -0.90
N ALA A 249 -7.52 -12.83 -1.75
CA ALA A 249 -6.85 -11.54 -1.57
C ALA A 249 -7.28 -10.86 -0.25
N MET A 250 -8.59 -10.85 0.05
CA MET A 250 -9.11 -10.33 1.31
C MET A 250 -8.58 -11.07 2.53
N ALA A 251 -8.50 -12.40 2.46
CA ALA A 251 -7.91 -13.21 3.53
C ALA A 251 -6.41 -12.94 3.68
N ALA A 252 -5.68 -12.79 2.58
CA ALA A 252 -4.25 -12.50 2.58
C ALA A 252 -3.93 -11.12 3.18
N MET A 253 -4.64 -10.08 2.74
CA MET A 253 -4.48 -8.72 3.31
C MET A 253 -4.85 -8.72 4.79
N THR A 254 -5.99 -9.31 5.18
CA THR A 254 -6.40 -9.40 6.59
C THR A 254 -5.35 -10.11 7.44
N THR A 255 -4.77 -11.20 6.94
CA THR A 255 -3.71 -11.94 7.63
C THR A 255 -2.45 -11.07 7.79
N LEU A 256 -2.05 -10.35 6.73
CA LEU A 256 -0.93 -9.40 6.81
C LEU A 256 -1.20 -8.29 7.82
N GLY A 257 -2.39 -7.71 7.81
CA GLY A 257 -2.80 -6.67 8.75
C GLY A 257 -2.73 -7.15 10.19
N MET A 258 -3.26 -8.34 10.47
CA MET A 258 -3.13 -8.99 11.78
C MET A 258 -1.67 -9.19 12.18
N MET A 259 -0.76 -9.53 11.26
CA MET A 259 0.68 -9.63 11.56
C MET A 259 1.31 -8.26 11.87
N LEU A 260 0.92 -7.22 11.16
CA LEU A 260 1.48 -5.86 11.28
C LEU A 260 0.99 -5.14 12.55
N THR A 261 -0.24 -5.43 12.98
CA THR A 261 -0.85 -4.80 14.16
C THR A 261 -0.88 -5.71 15.38
N TRP A 262 -0.25 -6.90 15.28
CA TRP A 262 -0.21 -7.82 16.41
C TRP A 262 0.53 -7.19 17.59
N ASP A 263 -0.16 -7.17 18.73
CA ASP A 263 0.38 -6.74 20.01
C ASP A 263 0.13 -7.86 21.03
N GLU A 264 1.20 -8.34 21.66
CA GLU A 264 1.15 -9.36 22.71
C GLU A 264 0.30 -8.93 23.91
N MET A 265 0.26 -7.62 24.18
CA MET A 265 -0.49 -7.03 25.29
C MET A 265 -1.99 -6.86 24.98
N HIS A 266 -2.41 -7.09 23.72
CA HIS A 266 -3.82 -6.99 23.35
C HIS A 266 -4.62 -8.18 23.93
N PRO A 267 -5.80 -7.97 24.52
CA PRO A 267 -6.62 -9.03 25.12
C PRO A 267 -6.88 -10.24 24.20
N ASP A 268 -6.96 -9.98 22.90
CA ASP A 268 -7.27 -10.97 21.87
C ASP A 268 -6.02 -11.56 21.19
N GLY A 269 -4.81 -11.24 21.67
CA GLY A 269 -3.54 -11.64 21.01
C GLY A 269 -3.40 -13.15 20.80
N GLY A 270 -3.96 -13.97 21.70
CA GLY A 270 -4.00 -15.44 21.54
C GLY A 270 -4.95 -15.91 20.43
N GLN A 271 -6.14 -15.30 20.31
CA GLN A 271 -7.10 -15.62 19.25
C GLN A 271 -6.58 -15.16 17.89
N THR A 272 -5.91 -14.01 17.82
CA THR A 272 -5.27 -13.52 16.60
C THR A 272 -4.23 -14.51 16.08
N ILE A 273 -3.39 -15.08 16.96
CA ILE A 273 -2.39 -16.08 16.56
C ILE A 273 -3.05 -17.37 16.03
N GLU A 274 -4.16 -17.81 16.60
CA GLU A 274 -4.90 -18.98 16.10
C GLU A 274 -5.48 -18.73 14.69
N LEU A 275 -6.02 -17.53 14.46
CA LEU A 275 -6.53 -17.12 13.14
C LEU A 275 -5.40 -16.99 12.11
N LEU A 276 -4.28 -16.37 12.49
CA LEU A 276 -3.08 -16.27 11.66
C LEU A 276 -2.58 -17.66 11.26
N THR A 277 -2.43 -18.57 12.23
CA THR A 277 -1.97 -19.94 12.00
C THR A 277 -2.85 -20.68 10.98
N ARG A 278 -4.17 -20.49 11.05
CA ARG A 278 -5.12 -21.04 10.06
C ARG A 278 -4.99 -20.38 8.68
N GLY A 279 -4.82 -19.07 8.61
CA GLY A 279 -4.61 -18.34 7.35
C GLY A 279 -3.33 -18.78 6.63
N LEU A 280 -2.25 -18.98 7.38
CA LEU A 280 -0.94 -19.41 6.88
C LEU A 280 -0.92 -20.84 6.33
N ALA A 281 -1.91 -21.67 6.68
CA ALA A 281 -2.04 -23.02 6.13
C ALA A 281 -2.53 -23.02 4.67
N VAL A 282 -3.03 -21.89 4.15
CA VAL A 282 -3.48 -21.74 2.76
C VAL A 282 -2.29 -21.37 1.87
N PRO A 283 -1.84 -22.24 0.94
CA PRO A 283 -0.61 -22.02 0.17
C PRO A 283 -0.56 -20.72 -0.63
N GLU A 284 -1.69 -20.33 -1.24
CA GLU A 284 -1.78 -19.13 -2.07
C GLU A 284 -1.64 -17.85 -1.24
N ILE A 285 -2.17 -17.86 -0.02
CA ILE A 285 -2.03 -16.75 0.94
C ILE A 285 -0.59 -16.67 1.43
N LEU A 286 0.03 -17.81 1.75
CA LEU A 286 1.39 -17.89 2.25
C LEU A 286 2.42 -17.32 1.27
N GLY A 287 2.27 -17.59 -0.03
CA GLY A 287 3.15 -17.01 -1.06
C GLY A 287 3.11 -15.48 -1.08
N TYR A 288 1.91 -14.89 -1.09
CA TYR A 288 1.74 -13.44 -1.00
C TYR A 288 2.35 -12.85 0.28
N LEU A 289 2.10 -13.49 1.44
CA LEU A 289 2.61 -13.02 2.72
C LEU A 289 4.15 -13.10 2.79
N ALA A 290 4.74 -14.14 2.22
CA ALA A 290 6.18 -14.30 2.12
C ALA A 290 6.83 -13.12 1.37
N ASP A 291 6.30 -12.78 0.20
CA ASP A 291 6.78 -11.65 -0.61
C ASP A 291 6.60 -10.32 0.14
N GLU A 292 5.45 -10.12 0.79
CA GLU A 292 5.16 -8.89 1.54
C GLU A 292 6.02 -8.73 2.80
N VAL A 293 6.31 -9.81 3.52
CA VAL A 293 7.18 -9.80 4.70
C VAL A 293 8.60 -9.42 4.32
N GLU A 294 9.17 -10.04 3.27
CA GLU A 294 10.50 -9.68 2.77
C GLU A 294 10.54 -8.22 2.34
N ARG A 295 9.60 -7.81 1.48
CA ARG A 295 9.54 -6.47 0.92
C ARG A 295 9.43 -5.41 2.02
N ARG A 296 8.51 -5.56 2.98
CA ARG A 296 8.31 -4.59 4.06
C ARG A 296 9.50 -4.53 5.01
N THR A 297 10.16 -5.66 5.25
CA THR A 297 11.40 -5.68 6.04
C THR A 297 12.51 -4.90 5.33
N ALA A 298 12.71 -5.13 4.03
CA ALA A 298 13.75 -4.49 3.23
C ALA A 298 13.52 -2.98 3.02
N THR A 299 12.28 -2.56 2.73
CA THR A 299 12.02 -1.17 2.33
C THR A 299 11.61 -0.26 3.49
N ALA A 300 10.87 -0.80 4.47
CA ALA A 300 10.30 -0.01 5.56
C ALA A 300 10.94 -0.30 6.92
N GLY A 301 11.87 -1.27 7.00
CA GLY A 301 12.47 -1.69 8.26
C GLY A 301 11.46 -2.29 9.24
N THR A 302 10.31 -2.77 8.73
CA THR A 302 9.27 -3.38 9.57
C THR A 302 9.81 -4.67 10.20
N SER A 303 9.68 -4.78 11.52
CA SER A 303 10.06 -6.01 12.24
C SER A 303 8.85 -6.92 12.41
N PHE A 304 9.00 -8.17 12.00
CA PHE A 304 8.03 -9.24 12.23
C PHE A 304 8.46 -10.22 13.34
N ALA A 305 9.59 -9.97 14.00
CA ALA A 305 10.21 -10.94 14.90
C ALA A 305 9.26 -11.45 16.01
N ALA A 306 8.59 -10.53 16.72
CA ALA A 306 7.73 -10.88 17.85
C ALA A 306 6.53 -11.74 17.44
N VAL A 307 5.83 -11.36 16.35
CA VAL A 307 4.69 -12.15 15.85
C VAL A 307 5.13 -13.50 15.28
N LEU A 308 6.30 -13.57 14.61
CA LEU A 308 6.84 -14.82 14.07
C LEU A 308 7.30 -15.77 15.16
N ASP A 309 7.92 -15.28 16.24
CA ASP A 309 8.27 -16.09 17.41
C ASP A 309 7.02 -16.69 18.05
N ARG A 310 5.94 -15.89 18.14
CA ARG A 310 4.67 -16.36 18.69
C ARG A 310 3.98 -17.38 17.79
N LEU A 311 3.99 -17.17 16.47
CA LEU A 311 3.49 -18.14 15.49
C LEU A 311 4.28 -19.45 15.56
N ALA A 312 5.61 -19.38 15.72
CA ALA A 312 6.47 -20.55 15.82
C ALA A 312 6.17 -21.37 17.07
N ALA A 313 5.89 -20.70 18.19
CA ALA A 313 5.47 -21.35 19.43
C ALA A 313 4.07 -21.98 19.34
N ALA A 314 3.17 -21.41 18.53
CA ALA A 314 1.81 -21.90 18.35
C ALA A 314 1.68 -23.00 17.27
N ALA A 315 2.64 -23.11 16.36
CA ALA A 315 2.62 -24.03 15.23
C ALA A 315 2.63 -25.52 15.66
N GLY A 316 1.45 -26.13 15.68
CA GLY A 316 1.22 -27.51 16.09
C GLY A 316 1.44 -28.52 14.96
N THR A 317 1.19 -28.13 13.71
CA THR A 317 1.26 -29.02 12.55
C THR A 317 2.51 -28.80 11.68
N PRO A 318 2.94 -29.79 10.86
CA PRO A 318 4.03 -29.60 9.91
C PRO A 318 3.78 -28.46 8.91
N VAL A 319 2.53 -28.26 8.50
CA VAL A 319 2.14 -27.18 7.57
C VAL A 319 2.37 -25.81 8.21
N GLU A 320 1.92 -25.62 9.45
CA GLU A 320 2.07 -24.37 10.20
C GLU A 320 3.55 -24.07 10.50
N ARG A 321 4.32 -25.10 10.86
CA ARG A 321 5.76 -24.97 11.09
C ARG A 321 6.52 -24.61 9.80
N ALA A 322 6.15 -25.20 8.67
CA ALA A 322 6.72 -24.86 7.37
C ALA A 322 6.40 -23.42 6.97
N ALA A 323 5.14 -23.00 7.13
CA ALA A 323 4.69 -21.65 6.82
C ALA A 323 5.42 -20.59 7.66
N THR A 324 5.50 -20.81 8.98
CA THR A 324 6.20 -19.89 9.89
C THR A 324 7.69 -19.82 9.59
N ALA A 325 8.34 -20.96 9.30
CA ALA A 325 9.75 -20.98 8.93
C ALA A 325 10.02 -20.24 7.61
N LEU A 326 9.12 -20.35 6.62
CA LEU A 326 9.22 -19.59 5.37
C LEU A 326 9.08 -18.08 5.61
N LEU A 327 8.10 -17.63 6.39
CA LEU A 327 7.95 -16.20 6.69
C LEU A 327 9.15 -15.64 7.46
N ALA A 328 9.71 -16.42 8.40
CA ALA A 328 10.93 -16.04 9.09
C ALA A 328 12.14 -15.97 8.14
N ALA A 329 12.22 -16.87 7.16
CA ALA A 329 13.26 -16.81 6.13
C ALA A 329 13.16 -15.50 5.33
N ARG A 330 11.95 -15.12 4.92
CA ARG A 330 11.69 -13.88 4.17
C ARG A 330 11.98 -12.62 4.97
N ALA A 331 11.65 -12.61 6.26
CA ALA A 331 12.03 -11.52 7.15
C ALA A 331 13.57 -11.41 7.26
N ALA A 332 14.28 -12.53 7.38
CA ALA A 332 15.75 -12.54 7.41
C ALA A 332 16.37 -12.06 6.08
N GLU A 333 15.83 -12.50 4.93
CA GLU A 333 16.27 -12.07 3.61
C GLU A 333 16.07 -10.56 3.43
N GLY A 334 14.88 -10.05 3.79
CA GLY A 334 14.58 -8.61 3.73
C GLY A 334 15.48 -7.78 4.65
N ALA A 335 15.96 -8.34 5.76
CA ALA A 335 16.95 -7.71 6.64
C ALA A 335 18.39 -7.81 6.11
N GLY A 336 18.61 -8.50 4.99
CA GLY A 336 19.93 -8.73 4.39
C GLY A 336 20.72 -9.89 5.00
N ASP A 337 20.09 -10.76 5.79
CA ASP A 337 20.71 -11.96 6.38
C ASP A 337 20.34 -13.24 5.60
N SER A 338 20.90 -13.35 4.39
CA SER A 338 20.62 -14.47 3.49
C SER A 338 21.12 -15.83 4.03
N VAL A 339 22.06 -15.84 4.98
CA VAL A 339 22.56 -17.08 5.60
C VAL A 339 21.50 -17.66 6.54
N THR A 340 20.94 -16.82 7.41
CA THR A 340 19.84 -17.22 8.28
C THR A 340 18.61 -17.58 7.44
N ALA A 341 18.30 -16.78 6.42
CA ALA A 341 17.18 -17.03 5.52
C ALA A 341 17.26 -18.42 4.85
N GLN A 342 18.42 -18.78 4.30
CA GLN A 342 18.63 -20.10 3.72
C GLN A 342 18.41 -21.24 4.73
N GLY A 343 18.98 -21.15 5.93
CA GLY A 343 18.79 -22.18 6.96
C GLY A 343 17.31 -22.36 7.35
N LEU A 344 16.55 -21.26 7.34
CA LEU A 344 15.11 -21.28 7.60
C LEU A 344 14.31 -21.87 6.43
N VAL A 345 14.71 -21.63 5.18
CA VAL A 345 14.14 -22.28 3.98
C VAL A 345 14.36 -23.80 4.02
N GLU A 346 15.57 -24.25 4.34
CA GLU A 346 15.87 -25.68 4.48
C GLU A 346 15.00 -26.32 5.58
N ARG A 347 14.80 -25.60 6.70
CA ARG A 347 13.91 -26.03 7.78
C ARG A 347 12.45 -26.09 7.34
N ALA A 348 11.97 -25.11 6.56
CA ALA A 348 10.62 -25.13 6.00
C ALA A 348 10.41 -26.36 5.10
N LEU A 349 11.38 -26.67 4.24
CA LEU A 349 11.36 -27.85 3.36
C LEU A 349 11.46 -29.18 4.12
N ALA A 350 12.12 -29.19 5.28
CA ALA A 350 12.14 -30.36 6.16
C ALA A 350 10.76 -30.67 6.77
N TYR A 351 9.96 -29.63 7.05
CA TYR A 351 8.57 -29.81 7.50
C TYR A 351 7.60 -30.11 6.35
N ARG A 352 7.82 -29.49 5.19
CA ARG A 352 6.98 -29.65 4.00
C ARG A 352 7.83 -29.61 2.72
N ALA A 353 8.12 -30.78 2.17
CA ALA A 353 9.01 -30.92 1.02
C ALA A 353 8.43 -30.35 -0.29
N ASP A 354 7.12 -30.25 -0.44
CA ASP A 354 6.44 -29.75 -1.64
C ASP A 354 6.12 -28.24 -1.58
N LEU A 355 6.61 -27.52 -0.57
CA LEU A 355 6.31 -26.09 -0.39
C LEU A 355 6.96 -25.25 -1.49
N GLN A 356 6.17 -24.87 -2.51
CA GLN A 356 6.67 -24.23 -3.72
C GLN A 356 7.48 -22.94 -3.49
N PRO A 357 7.05 -21.96 -2.67
CA PRO A 357 7.85 -20.75 -2.43
C PRO A 357 9.24 -21.07 -1.84
N ALA A 358 9.31 -22.01 -0.88
CA ALA A 358 10.58 -22.44 -0.29
C ALA A 358 11.47 -23.19 -1.30
N LEU A 359 10.88 -23.91 -2.26
CA LEU A 359 11.64 -24.54 -3.34
C LEU A 359 12.24 -23.53 -4.32
N LEU A 360 11.54 -22.41 -4.58
CA LEU A 360 12.09 -21.31 -5.38
C LEU A 360 13.30 -20.69 -4.69
N ASP A 361 13.18 -20.39 -3.40
CA ASP A 361 14.27 -19.77 -2.62
C ASP A 361 15.49 -20.69 -2.53
N ALA A 362 15.27 -21.98 -2.24
CA ALA A 362 16.34 -22.96 -2.23
C ALA A 362 17.04 -23.06 -3.59
N ALA A 363 16.30 -22.96 -4.69
CA ALA A 363 16.87 -22.94 -6.04
C ALA A 363 17.72 -21.69 -6.29
N GLU A 364 17.25 -20.53 -5.85
CA GLU A 364 17.97 -19.26 -5.97
C GLU A 364 19.26 -19.26 -5.15
N TYR A 365 19.21 -19.65 -3.87
CA TYR A 365 20.41 -19.78 -3.04
C TYR A 365 21.41 -20.79 -3.61
N ALA A 366 20.94 -21.94 -4.11
CA ALA A 366 21.81 -22.91 -4.78
C ALA A 366 22.44 -22.33 -6.05
N ALA A 367 21.68 -21.57 -6.85
CA ALA A 367 22.19 -20.91 -8.05
C ALA A 367 23.25 -19.83 -7.72
N CYS A 368 23.00 -19.00 -6.70
CA CYS A 368 23.93 -17.97 -6.23
C CYS A 368 25.27 -18.55 -5.76
N ARG A 369 25.28 -19.76 -5.19
CA ARG A 369 26.51 -20.49 -4.83
C ARG A 369 27.13 -21.31 -5.98
N GLY A 370 26.55 -21.27 -7.18
CA GLY A 370 27.01 -22.05 -8.33
C GLY A 370 26.62 -23.53 -8.32
N ALA A 371 25.76 -23.97 -7.40
CA ALA A 371 25.24 -25.34 -7.31
C ALA A 371 24.07 -25.57 -8.30
N LEU A 372 24.32 -25.37 -9.59
CA LEU A 372 23.27 -25.32 -10.62
C LEU A 372 22.48 -26.63 -10.81
N ARG A 373 23.07 -27.79 -10.48
CA ARG A 373 22.36 -29.08 -10.51
C ARG A 373 21.35 -29.20 -9.37
N GLU A 374 21.72 -28.69 -8.21
CA GLU A 374 20.86 -28.64 -7.04
C GLU A 374 19.70 -27.65 -7.28
N ALA A 375 20.01 -26.48 -7.82
CA ALA A 375 19.00 -25.51 -8.26
C ALA A 375 17.98 -26.10 -9.25
N ASP A 376 18.42 -26.77 -10.32
CA ASP A 376 17.51 -27.45 -11.25
C ASP A 376 16.74 -28.61 -10.57
N GLY A 377 17.33 -29.27 -9.57
CA GLY A 377 16.68 -30.29 -8.76
C GLY A 377 15.49 -29.76 -7.96
N TYR A 378 15.62 -28.58 -7.36
CA TYR A 378 14.51 -27.89 -6.69
C TYR A 378 13.44 -27.44 -7.67
N LEU A 379 13.83 -26.76 -8.76
CA LEU A 379 12.88 -26.23 -9.74
C LEU A 379 12.06 -27.32 -10.43
N ARG A 380 12.59 -28.54 -10.61
CA ARG A 380 11.86 -29.71 -11.15
C ARG A 380 10.66 -30.14 -10.31
N ARG A 381 10.63 -29.76 -9.03
CA ARG A 381 9.57 -30.13 -8.08
C ARG A 381 8.43 -29.12 -8.06
N ILE A 382 8.57 -28.02 -8.82
CA ILE A 382 7.60 -26.93 -8.88
C ILE A 382 6.84 -27.05 -10.20
N ASP A 383 5.53 -27.23 -10.09
CA ASP A 383 4.63 -27.21 -11.24
C ASP A 383 4.11 -25.78 -11.44
N HIS A 384 4.97 -24.89 -11.95
CA HIS A 384 4.65 -23.47 -12.17
C HIS A 384 5.42 -22.87 -13.36
N PRO A 385 4.79 -22.06 -14.23
CA PRO A 385 5.43 -21.47 -15.43
C PRO A 385 6.73 -20.68 -15.14
N SER A 386 6.79 -20.00 -13.99
CA SER A 386 8.00 -19.27 -13.56
C SER A 386 9.18 -20.22 -13.34
N ALA A 387 8.94 -21.42 -12.81
CA ALA A 387 9.97 -22.42 -12.61
C ALA A 387 10.52 -22.93 -13.95
N ASP A 388 9.68 -23.14 -14.96
CA ASP A 388 10.14 -23.55 -16.29
C ASP A 388 10.98 -22.47 -17.00
N THR A 389 10.65 -21.20 -16.78
CA THR A 389 11.44 -20.07 -17.28
C THR A 389 12.82 -20.06 -16.63
N LEU A 390 12.88 -20.16 -15.29
CA LEU A 390 14.14 -20.23 -14.55
C LEU A 390 14.96 -21.46 -14.91
N ARG A 391 14.32 -22.63 -15.07
CA ARG A 391 14.98 -23.87 -15.52
C ARG A 391 15.59 -23.72 -16.91
N SER A 392 14.93 -23.00 -17.81
CA SER A 392 15.45 -22.74 -19.15
C SER A 392 16.72 -21.88 -19.11
N ALA A 393 16.85 -20.99 -18.11
CA ALA A 393 18.06 -20.22 -17.87
C ALA A 393 19.17 -21.02 -17.15
N VAL A 394 18.81 -21.93 -16.23
CA VAL A 394 19.77 -22.73 -15.44
C VAL A 394 20.32 -23.93 -16.25
N ARG A 395 19.51 -24.57 -17.08
CA ARG A 395 19.87 -25.79 -17.85
C ARG A 395 21.12 -25.67 -18.74
N PRO A 396 21.33 -24.58 -19.50
CA PRO A 396 22.54 -24.41 -20.30
C PRO A 396 23.82 -24.33 -19.47
N CYS A 397 23.69 -23.89 -18.22
CA CYS A 397 24.82 -23.72 -17.29
C CYS A 397 25.06 -24.96 -16.42
N SER A 398 24.08 -25.86 -16.30
CA SER A 398 24.19 -27.10 -15.53
C SER A 398 24.77 -28.27 -16.33
N THR A 399 24.85 -28.14 -17.66
CA THR A 399 25.56 -29.08 -18.54
C THR A 399 27.04 -28.72 -18.61
N ARG A 400 27.90 -29.71 -18.33
CA ARG A 400 29.35 -29.55 -18.49
C ARG A 400 29.64 -29.41 -19.99
N PRO A 401 30.39 -28.39 -20.45
CA PRO A 401 30.74 -28.31 -21.88
C PRO A 401 31.49 -29.59 -22.28
N PRO A 402 31.18 -30.19 -23.45
CA PRO A 402 31.93 -31.35 -23.93
C PRO A 402 33.38 -30.89 -24.20
N GLY A 403 34.35 -31.50 -23.51
CA GLY A 403 35.77 -31.34 -23.83
C GLY A 403 36.65 -30.53 -22.87
N VAL A 404 36.16 -30.08 -21.70
CA VAL A 404 37.03 -29.44 -20.70
C VAL A 404 37.50 -30.47 -19.68
N ALA A 405 38.73 -30.94 -19.87
CA ALA A 405 39.50 -31.69 -18.88
C ALA A 405 39.62 -30.89 -17.56
N SER A 406 39.66 -31.60 -16.43
CA SER A 406 39.77 -31.02 -15.09
C SER A 406 40.91 -30.01 -15.00
N LEU A 407 40.60 -28.75 -14.73
CA LEU A 407 41.53 -27.86 -14.07
C LEU A 407 41.20 -27.94 -12.58
N ASP A 408 42.17 -28.46 -11.85
CA ASP A 408 42.13 -28.62 -10.41
C ASP A 408 41.64 -27.37 -9.70
N ALA A 409 40.84 -27.63 -8.66
CA ALA A 409 40.42 -26.65 -7.68
C ALA A 409 41.67 -26.06 -6.99
N THR A 410 41.89 -24.76 -7.13
CA THR A 410 42.56 -23.87 -6.14
C THR A 410 42.69 -22.45 -6.70
N SER A 411 41.65 -21.61 -6.56
CA SER A 411 41.84 -20.19 -6.20
C SER A 411 40.49 -19.49 -5.95
N PRO A 412 40.22 -18.95 -4.74
CA PRO A 412 38.94 -18.29 -4.42
C PRO A 412 38.78 -16.90 -5.05
N ALA A 413 39.87 -16.26 -5.51
CA ALA A 413 39.88 -14.82 -5.78
C ALA A 413 39.38 -14.39 -7.18
N ARG A 414 39.01 -15.32 -8.07
CA ARG A 414 38.57 -15.01 -9.44
C ARG A 414 37.07 -15.20 -9.70
N ALA A 415 36.34 -15.83 -8.77
CA ALA A 415 34.89 -16.02 -8.88
C ALA A 415 34.12 -14.73 -8.56
N ASP A 416 34.61 -13.91 -7.64
CA ASP A 416 33.90 -12.70 -7.15
C ASP A 416 33.73 -11.61 -8.23
N ARG A 417 34.67 -11.49 -9.18
CA ARG A 417 34.58 -10.47 -10.23
C ARG A 417 33.66 -10.84 -11.40
N ALA A 418 33.43 -12.12 -11.65
CA ALA A 418 32.60 -12.55 -12.78
C ALA A 418 31.11 -12.69 -12.42
N ALA A 419 30.79 -12.95 -11.14
CA ALA A 419 29.42 -12.98 -10.63
C ALA A 419 28.82 -11.56 -10.51
N SER A 420 29.61 -10.59 -10.05
CA SER A 420 29.17 -9.19 -9.86
C SER A 420 28.76 -8.50 -11.17
N THR A 421 29.37 -8.83 -12.32
CA THR A 421 29.06 -8.17 -13.60
C THR A 421 27.88 -8.78 -14.37
N ARG A 422 27.39 -9.96 -14.00
CA ARG A 422 26.24 -10.62 -14.69
C ARG A 422 24.93 -10.57 -13.93
N CYS A 423 24.95 -10.41 -12.60
CA CYS A 423 23.75 -10.08 -11.83
C CYS A 423 23.28 -8.63 -12.04
N ALA A 424 24.15 -7.73 -12.52
CA ALA A 424 23.80 -6.35 -12.85
C ALA A 424 23.03 -6.17 -14.18
N ALA A 425 22.73 -7.26 -14.90
CA ALA A 425 22.00 -7.24 -16.17
C ALA A 425 20.78 -8.18 -16.12
N SER A 426 19.87 -7.92 -15.19
CA SER A 426 18.47 -8.32 -15.33
C SER A 426 17.63 -7.07 -15.63
N PRO A 427 16.70 -7.13 -16.59
CA PRO A 427 15.92 -5.97 -16.99
C PRO A 427 14.99 -5.57 -15.84
N GLN A 428 14.96 -4.27 -15.57
CA GLN A 428 14.01 -3.60 -14.69
C GLN A 428 12.59 -4.19 -14.88
N ARG A 429 12.01 -4.67 -13.78
CA ARG A 429 10.57 -4.91 -13.68
C ARG A 429 9.96 -3.84 -12.79
#